data_AF-A0A1H1LEK7-F1
#
_entry.id   AF-A0A1H1LEK7-F1
#
_cell.length_a   1.000
_cell.length_b   1.000
_cell.length_c   1.000
_cell.angle_alpha   90.00
_cell.angle_beta   90.00
_cell.angle_gamma   90.00
#
_symmetry.space_group_name_H-M   'P 1'
#
loop_
_entity.id
_entity.type
_entity.pdbx_description
1 polymer ?
#
loop_
_entity_poly.entity_id
_entity_poly.type
_entity_poly.pdbx_seq_one_letter_code
_entity_poly.pdbx_strand_id
1 'polypeptide(L)'
;MMGGIILLLTACIGLLAGCSQAMEDQPKYTPYEQTDAAQSGLWPHQQSARLPVAGTVARGESLEPPAEQLPVPLTMVLLKRGQQQYDTFCVPCHGLNGAGDGVVVQRGFPAPPSYHIARLRQAPLKHFYDVIADGYGVMYSYGARVPPAERWAIAVYIRALQLSQHAHVSDLTPTQRATLVPPMPEGRP
;
A
#
# COMPACT_ATOMS: atom_id res chain seq x y z
N MET A 1 -7.28 -17.35 60.96
CA MET A 1 -6.97 -17.52 59.51
C MET A 1 -8.23 -17.55 58.66
N MET A 2 -9.29 -18.28 59.02
CA MET A 2 -10.53 -18.41 58.22
C MET A 2 -11.28 -17.08 57.95
N GLY A 3 -11.39 -16.20 58.95
CA GLY A 3 -12.13 -14.92 58.81
C GLY A 3 -11.48 -13.89 57.89
N GLY A 4 -10.13 -13.86 57.81
CA GLY A 4 -9.41 -12.97 56.89
C GLY A 4 -9.55 -13.40 55.42
N ILE A 5 -9.62 -14.70 55.17
CA ILE A 5 -9.86 -15.27 53.83
C ILE A 5 -11.28 -14.93 53.36
N ILE A 6 -12.28 -15.06 54.23
CA ILE A 6 -13.67 -14.72 53.89
C ILE A 6 -13.83 -13.23 53.56
N LEU A 7 -13.17 -12.34 54.32
CA LEU A 7 -13.21 -10.89 54.08
C LEU A 7 -12.51 -10.49 52.77
N LEU A 8 -11.38 -11.12 52.45
CA LEU A 8 -10.69 -10.94 51.18
C LEU A 8 -11.52 -11.42 49.99
N LEU A 9 -12.19 -12.57 50.12
CA LEU A 9 -13.04 -13.13 49.07
C LEU A 9 -14.29 -12.27 48.82
N THR A 10 -14.96 -11.78 49.86
CA THR A 10 -16.11 -10.88 49.69
C THR A 10 -15.71 -9.53 49.11
N ALA A 11 -14.56 -8.99 49.49
CA ALA A 11 -14.01 -7.77 48.88
C ALA A 11 -13.68 -7.98 47.38
N CYS A 12 -13.09 -9.13 47.01
CA CYS A 12 -12.83 -9.46 45.60
C CYS A 12 -14.12 -9.63 44.78
N ILE A 13 -15.17 -10.25 45.33
CA ILE A 13 -16.47 -10.39 44.63
C ILE A 13 -17.14 -9.01 44.44
N GLY A 14 -17.07 -8.13 45.44
CA GLY A 14 -17.58 -6.76 45.34
C GLY A 14 -16.86 -5.93 44.27
N LEU A 15 -15.55 -6.11 44.12
CA LEU A 15 -14.76 -5.46 43.07
C LEU A 15 -15.11 -5.99 41.65
N LEU A 16 -15.48 -7.27 41.53
CA LEU A 16 -15.92 -7.86 40.25
C LEU A 16 -17.34 -7.45 39.85
N ALA A 17 -18.21 -7.11 40.82
CA ALA A 17 -19.59 -6.69 40.55
C ALA A 17 -19.72 -5.23 40.02
N GLY A 18 -18.66 -4.42 40.12
CA GLY A 18 -18.63 -3.04 39.62
C GLY A 18 -18.40 -2.91 38.10
N CYS A 19 -18.00 -3.98 37.42
CA CYS A 19 -17.78 -3.97 35.98
C CYS A 19 -19.10 -4.11 35.21
N SER A 20 -19.84 -3.02 35.02
CA SER A 20 -21.02 -3.02 34.14
C SER A 20 -20.64 -2.68 32.71
N GLN A 21 -20.80 -3.64 31.79
CA GLN A 21 -20.53 -3.48 30.35
C GLN A 21 -21.70 -2.80 29.61
N ALA A 22 -22.38 -1.85 30.25
CA ALA A 22 -23.69 -1.35 29.83
C ALA A 22 -23.69 -0.60 28.48
N MET A 23 -22.51 -0.22 27.97
CA MET A 23 -22.34 0.41 26.65
C MET A 23 -21.12 -0.13 25.88
N GLU A 24 -20.63 -1.31 26.26
CA GLU A 24 -19.55 -1.99 25.55
C GLU A 24 -20.03 -2.44 24.16
N ASP A 25 -21.22 -3.05 24.15
CA ASP A 25 -21.97 -3.33 22.94
C ASP A 25 -23.11 -2.31 22.82
N GLN A 26 -23.12 -1.57 21.71
CA GLN A 26 -24.08 -0.49 21.46
C GLN A 26 -24.98 -0.92 20.31
N PRO A 27 -26.26 -0.51 20.26
CA PRO A 27 -27.18 -0.86 19.18
C PRO A 27 -26.90 -0.04 17.89
N LYS A 28 -25.66 -0.10 17.40
CA LYS A 28 -25.19 0.52 16.16
C LYS A 28 -24.08 -0.36 15.59
N TYR A 29 -23.96 -0.41 14.25
CA TYR A 29 -22.83 -1.08 13.62
C TYR A 29 -21.63 -0.14 13.48
N THR A 30 -20.46 -0.64 13.85
CA THR A 30 -19.15 -0.04 13.62
C THR A 30 -18.49 -0.60 12.35
N PRO A 31 -17.49 0.09 11.76
CA PRO A 31 -16.79 -0.43 10.60
C PRO A 31 -16.18 -1.81 10.88
N TYR A 32 -16.54 -2.80 10.05
CA TYR A 32 -16.11 -4.21 10.14
C TYR A 32 -16.76 -5.04 11.24
N GLU A 33 -17.79 -4.54 11.91
CA GLU A 33 -18.56 -5.32 12.87
C GLU A 33 -19.34 -6.44 12.16
N GLN A 34 -19.48 -7.59 12.82
CA GLN A 34 -20.34 -8.66 12.33
C GLN A 34 -21.79 -8.29 12.57
N THR A 35 -22.65 -8.55 11.60
CA THR A 35 -24.10 -8.37 11.77
C THR A 35 -24.72 -9.59 12.44
N ASP A 36 -25.88 -9.41 13.07
CA ASP A 36 -26.63 -10.49 13.72
C ASP A 36 -26.91 -11.66 12.74
N ALA A 37 -26.55 -12.88 13.18
CA ALA A 37 -26.77 -14.12 12.44
C ALA A 37 -28.27 -14.41 12.22
N ALA A 38 -29.15 -13.97 13.13
CA ALA A 38 -30.59 -14.08 12.97
C ALA A 38 -31.14 -13.21 11.82
N GLN A 39 -30.38 -12.20 11.40
CA GLN A 39 -30.69 -11.31 10.28
C GLN A 39 -29.90 -11.65 9.00
N SER A 40 -29.35 -12.87 8.90
CA SER A 40 -28.49 -13.31 7.78
C SER A 40 -29.13 -13.14 6.39
N GLY A 41 -30.46 -13.10 6.28
CA GLY A 41 -31.17 -12.78 5.04
C GLY A 41 -31.03 -11.33 4.57
N LEU A 42 -30.88 -10.37 5.49
CA LEU A 42 -30.64 -8.95 5.18
C LEU A 42 -29.14 -8.67 4.97
N TRP A 43 -28.29 -9.45 5.62
CA TRP A 43 -26.85 -9.25 5.65
C TRP A 43 -26.09 -10.50 5.17
N PRO A 44 -25.97 -10.68 3.84
CA PRO A 44 -25.13 -11.73 3.28
C PRO A 44 -23.71 -11.68 3.85
N HIS A 45 -23.17 -12.84 4.21
CA HIS A 45 -21.83 -13.02 4.79
C HIS A 45 -21.60 -12.31 6.15
N GLN A 46 -22.67 -11.90 6.84
CA GLN A 46 -22.63 -11.23 8.15
C GLN A 46 -21.80 -9.93 8.17
N GLN A 47 -21.72 -9.23 7.04
CA GLN A 47 -20.92 -8.01 6.90
C GLN A 47 -21.77 -6.76 7.06
N SER A 48 -21.41 -5.92 8.05
CA SER A 48 -22.00 -4.58 8.24
C SER A 48 -21.58 -3.61 7.13
N ALA A 49 -20.33 -3.72 6.66
CA ALA A 49 -19.84 -2.96 5.51
C ALA A 49 -20.43 -3.52 4.21
N ARG A 50 -21.18 -2.69 3.49
CA ARG A 50 -21.81 -3.05 2.21
C ARG A 50 -21.08 -2.43 1.04
N LEU A 51 -21.06 -3.15 -0.08
CA LEU A 51 -20.58 -2.58 -1.33
C LEU A 51 -21.53 -1.46 -1.77
N PRO A 52 -20.99 -0.32 -2.25
CA PRO A 52 -21.81 0.70 -2.89
C PRO A 52 -22.45 0.13 -4.17
N VAL A 53 -23.57 0.73 -4.58
CA VAL A 53 -24.23 0.35 -5.84
C VAL A 53 -23.31 0.67 -7.01
N ALA A 54 -23.24 -0.21 -8.00
CA ALA A 54 -22.38 -0.02 -9.17
C ALA A 54 -22.71 1.31 -9.89
N GLY A 55 -21.68 2.05 -10.27
CA GLY A 55 -21.82 3.34 -10.98
C GLY A 55 -22.10 4.55 -10.07
N THR A 56 -22.24 4.38 -8.75
CA THR A 56 -22.37 5.53 -7.85
C THR A 56 -21.05 6.26 -7.68
N VAL A 57 -21.10 7.60 -7.68
CA VAL A 57 -19.96 8.47 -7.37
C VAL A 57 -20.25 9.22 -6.08
N ALA A 58 -19.31 9.15 -5.13
CA ALA A 58 -19.45 9.83 -3.85
C ALA A 58 -19.33 11.35 -4.01
N ARG A 59 -19.98 12.11 -3.12
CA ARG A 59 -19.83 13.57 -3.10
C ARG A 59 -18.37 13.94 -2.81
N GLY A 60 -17.76 14.75 -3.67
CA GLY A 60 -16.37 15.18 -3.55
C GLY A 60 -15.39 14.36 -4.40
N GLU A 61 -15.84 13.25 -4.99
CA GLU A 61 -15.08 12.52 -6.02
C GLU A 61 -15.30 13.14 -7.40
N SER A 62 -14.29 13.02 -8.27
CA SER A 62 -14.34 13.53 -9.64
C SER A 62 -15.20 12.63 -10.53
N LEU A 63 -16.00 13.25 -11.41
CA LEU A 63 -16.69 12.56 -12.51
C LEU A 63 -15.82 12.45 -13.77
N GLU A 64 -14.75 13.24 -13.84
CA GLU A 64 -13.84 13.24 -14.98
C GLU A 64 -13.01 11.95 -15.02
N PRO A 65 -12.69 11.44 -16.22
CA PRO A 65 -11.79 10.30 -16.35
C PRO A 65 -10.41 10.62 -15.75
N PRO A 66 -9.65 9.60 -15.30
CA PRO A 66 -8.28 9.80 -14.85
C PRO A 66 -7.44 10.51 -15.92
N ALA A 67 -6.59 11.45 -15.48
CA ALA A 67 -5.70 12.18 -16.39
C ALA A 67 -4.84 11.22 -17.23
N GLU A 68 -4.56 11.57 -18.49
CA GLU A 68 -3.69 10.76 -19.36
C GLU A 68 -2.20 10.93 -19.08
N GLN A 69 -1.84 12.01 -18.38
CA GLN A 69 -0.47 12.35 -18.01
C GLN A 69 -0.41 12.76 -16.55
N LEU A 70 0.80 12.88 -16.01
CA LEU A 70 1.01 13.31 -14.62
C LEU A 70 0.34 14.69 -14.41
N PRO A 71 -0.71 14.79 -13.57
CA PRO A 71 -1.49 16.03 -13.45
C PRO A 71 -0.86 17.05 -12.49
N VAL A 72 0.32 16.74 -11.94
CA VAL A 72 1.03 17.54 -10.95
C VAL A 72 2.49 17.74 -11.33
N PRO A 73 3.14 18.82 -10.88
CA PRO A 73 4.57 19.01 -11.13
C PRO A 73 5.42 17.86 -10.55
N LEU A 74 6.42 17.43 -11.30
CA LEU A 74 7.43 16.51 -10.81
C LEU A 74 8.31 17.22 -9.77
N THR A 75 8.21 16.79 -8.51
CA THR A 75 8.98 17.36 -7.40
C THR A 75 9.61 16.26 -6.55
N MET A 76 10.62 16.61 -5.76
CA MET A 76 11.20 15.68 -4.78
C MET A 76 10.20 15.24 -3.71
N VAL A 77 9.20 16.07 -3.39
CA VAL A 77 8.12 15.71 -2.47
C VAL A 77 7.29 14.57 -3.06
N LEU A 78 6.86 14.71 -4.32
CA LEU A 78 6.13 13.66 -5.04
C LEU A 78 6.96 12.37 -5.14
N LEU A 79 8.25 12.49 -5.47
CA LEU A 79 9.14 11.33 -5.61
C LEU A 79 9.30 10.58 -4.28
N LYS A 80 9.54 11.29 -3.17
CA LYS A 80 9.64 10.68 -1.83
C LYS A 80 8.33 10.04 -1.38
N ARG A 81 7.20 10.67 -1.72
CA ARG A 81 5.89 10.08 -1.46
C ARG A 81 5.71 8.79 -2.26
N GLY A 82 6.09 8.79 -3.53
CA GLY A 82 6.10 7.62 -4.39
C GLY A 82 6.95 6.48 -3.83
N GLN A 83 8.14 6.80 -3.32
CA GLN A 83 9.01 5.85 -2.63
C GLN A 83 8.31 5.21 -1.44
N GLN A 84 7.76 6.02 -0.52
CA GLN A 84 7.09 5.54 0.68
C GLN A 84 5.96 4.55 0.34
N GLN A 85 5.15 4.90 -0.66
CA GLN A 85 4.02 4.06 -1.08
C GLN A 85 4.51 2.79 -1.79
N TYR A 86 5.57 2.88 -2.61
CA TYR A 86 6.20 1.73 -3.24
C TYR A 86 6.77 0.75 -2.21
N ASP A 87 7.47 1.27 -1.20
CA ASP A 87 8.04 0.49 -0.10
C ASP A 87 6.94 -0.25 0.68
N THR A 88 5.80 0.40 0.87
CA THR A 88 4.65 -0.16 1.61
C THR A 88 3.92 -1.25 0.81
N PHE A 89 3.61 -1.00 -0.46
CA PHE A 89 2.67 -1.83 -1.21
C PHE A 89 3.31 -2.71 -2.30
N CYS A 90 4.46 -2.31 -2.84
CA CYS A 90 5.02 -2.90 -4.05
C CYS A 90 6.23 -3.77 -3.78
N VAL A 91 7.10 -3.37 -2.84
CA VAL A 91 8.36 -4.08 -2.50
C VAL A 91 8.18 -5.56 -2.18
N PRO A 92 7.13 -6.01 -1.45
CA PRO A 92 6.99 -7.43 -1.13
C PRO A 92 7.00 -8.35 -2.36
N CYS A 93 6.53 -7.88 -3.52
CA CYS A 93 6.50 -8.63 -4.77
C CYS A 93 7.56 -8.14 -5.78
N HIS A 94 7.75 -6.82 -5.92
CA HIS A 94 8.60 -6.24 -6.97
C HIS A 94 10.06 -6.01 -6.55
N GLY A 95 10.39 -6.16 -5.26
CA GLY A 95 11.73 -5.90 -4.72
C GLY A 95 12.04 -4.41 -4.57
N LEU A 96 13.06 -4.08 -3.78
CA LEU A 96 13.45 -2.69 -3.48
C LEU A 96 13.91 -1.93 -4.72
N ASN A 97 14.62 -2.61 -5.63
CA ASN A 97 15.13 -2.02 -6.87
C ASN A 97 14.20 -2.25 -8.08
N GLY A 98 13.04 -2.90 -7.89
CA GLY A 98 12.12 -3.19 -8.99
C GLY A 98 12.53 -4.35 -9.90
N ALA A 99 13.40 -5.26 -9.43
CA ALA A 99 13.85 -6.41 -10.20
C ALA A 99 12.81 -7.54 -10.32
N GLY A 100 11.71 -7.50 -9.56
CA GLY A 100 10.69 -8.57 -9.57
C GLY A 100 11.08 -9.78 -8.70
N ASP A 101 11.97 -9.59 -7.75
CA ASP A 101 12.59 -10.61 -6.90
C ASP A 101 12.22 -10.46 -5.41
N GLY A 102 11.06 -9.83 -5.15
CA GLY A 102 10.56 -9.60 -3.79
C GLY A 102 10.38 -10.88 -2.97
N VAL A 103 10.28 -10.73 -1.64
CA VAL A 103 10.19 -11.86 -0.70
C VAL A 103 9.04 -12.82 -1.00
N VAL A 104 7.94 -12.33 -1.57
CA VAL A 104 6.79 -13.16 -1.96
C VAL A 104 7.13 -14.09 -3.14
N VAL A 105 7.96 -13.63 -4.08
CA VAL A 105 8.45 -14.42 -5.22
C VAL A 105 9.37 -15.54 -4.76
N GLN A 106 10.24 -15.24 -3.79
CA GLN A 106 11.14 -16.23 -3.18
C GLN A 106 10.37 -17.36 -2.46
N ARG A 107 9.08 -17.15 -2.19
CA ARG A 107 8.17 -18.13 -1.56
C ARG A 107 7.25 -18.84 -2.54
N GLY A 108 7.51 -18.74 -3.85
CA GLY A 108 6.84 -19.51 -4.89
C GLY A 108 5.74 -18.76 -5.65
N PHE A 109 5.52 -17.48 -5.38
CA PHE A 109 4.63 -16.66 -6.22
C PHE A 109 5.31 -16.34 -7.57
N PRO A 110 4.58 -16.28 -8.70
CA PRO A 110 5.17 -15.90 -9.98
C PRO A 110 5.87 -14.54 -9.92
N ALA A 111 7.09 -14.47 -10.44
CA ALA A 111 7.87 -13.24 -10.47
C ALA A 111 7.18 -12.18 -11.35
N PRO A 112 6.91 -10.97 -10.83
CA PRO A 112 6.52 -9.85 -11.68
C PRO A 112 7.64 -9.53 -12.68
N PRO A 113 7.33 -8.96 -13.86
CA PRO A 113 8.37 -8.50 -14.77
C PRO A 113 9.21 -7.42 -14.10
N SER A 114 10.54 -7.51 -14.26
CA SER A 114 11.43 -6.45 -13.82
C SER A 114 11.09 -5.13 -14.51
N TYR A 115 11.05 -4.03 -13.76
CA TYR A 115 10.81 -2.70 -14.33
C TYR A 115 11.92 -2.25 -15.30
N HIS A 116 13.06 -2.93 -15.30
CA HIS A 116 14.26 -2.61 -16.08
C HIS A 116 14.21 -3.09 -17.53
N ILE A 117 13.27 -3.98 -17.87
CA ILE A 117 13.14 -4.47 -19.25
C ILE A 117 12.74 -3.33 -20.21
N ALA A 118 13.22 -3.40 -21.45
CA ALA A 118 13.00 -2.35 -22.46
C ALA A 118 11.52 -1.98 -22.64
N ARG A 119 10.64 -3.00 -22.67
CA ARG A 119 9.19 -2.81 -22.79
C ARG A 119 8.61 -1.90 -21.69
N LEU A 120 9.00 -2.08 -20.43
CA LEU A 120 8.48 -1.29 -19.31
C LEU A 120 9.18 0.08 -19.18
N ARG A 121 10.44 0.18 -19.61
CA ARG A 121 11.11 1.49 -19.73
C ARG A 121 10.45 2.37 -20.78
N GLN A 122 9.97 1.77 -21.88
CA GLN A 122 9.30 2.48 -22.98
C GLN A 122 7.79 2.64 -22.80
N ALA A 123 7.16 1.90 -21.87
CA ALA A 123 5.74 2.05 -21.56
C ALA A 123 5.43 3.51 -21.16
N PRO A 124 4.21 4.04 -21.36
CA PRO A 124 3.84 5.36 -20.86
C PRO A 124 3.74 5.36 -19.32
N LEU A 125 3.87 6.52 -18.68
CA LEU A 125 3.72 6.63 -17.21
C LEU A 125 2.35 6.13 -16.72
N LYS A 126 1.30 6.45 -17.50
CA LYS A 126 -0.08 6.00 -17.29
C LYS A 126 -0.23 4.49 -17.18
N HIS A 127 0.60 3.70 -17.89
CA HIS A 127 0.57 2.24 -17.80
C HIS A 127 0.73 1.76 -16.35
N PHE A 128 1.68 2.31 -15.59
CA PHE A 128 1.88 1.91 -14.20
C PHE A 128 0.74 2.36 -13.30
N TYR A 129 0.18 3.56 -13.56
CA TYR A 129 -1.00 4.04 -12.85
C TYR A 129 -2.19 3.08 -13.02
N ASP A 130 -2.49 2.68 -14.26
CA ASP A 130 -3.62 1.81 -14.59
C ASP A 130 -3.40 0.40 -14.01
N VAL A 131 -2.19 -0.16 -14.11
CA VAL A 131 -1.86 -1.46 -13.51
C VAL A 131 -2.07 -1.46 -12.00
N ILE A 132 -1.74 -0.37 -11.30
CA ILE A 132 -2.01 -0.26 -9.85
C ILE A 132 -3.51 -0.14 -9.58
N ALA A 133 -4.23 0.62 -10.42
CA ALA A 133 -5.67 0.85 -10.29
C ALA A 133 -6.47 -0.44 -10.50
N ASP A 134 -6.18 -1.19 -11.55
CA ASP A 134 -7.06 -2.24 -12.07
C ASP A 134 -6.46 -3.63 -11.96
N GLY A 135 -5.15 -3.74 -11.70
CA GLY A 135 -4.40 -4.99 -11.75
C GLY A 135 -3.95 -5.35 -13.17
N TYR A 136 -3.11 -6.38 -13.28
CA TYR A 136 -2.61 -6.86 -14.57
C TYR A 136 -2.09 -8.29 -14.47
N GLY A 137 -2.60 -9.19 -15.33
CA GLY A 137 -2.22 -10.61 -15.28
C GLY A 137 -2.56 -11.21 -13.93
N VAL A 138 -1.54 -11.65 -13.19
CA VAL A 138 -1.69 -12.23 -11.83
C VAL A 138 -1.65 -11.18 -10.71
N MET A 139 -1.34 -9.91 -11.03
CA MET A 139 -1.34 -8.83 -10.05
C MET A 139 -2.77 -8.34 -9.82
N TYR A 140 -3.25 -8.47 -8.59
CA TYR A 140 -4.54 -7.91 -8.18
C TYR A 140 -4.56 -6.39 -8.22
N SER A 141 -5.76 -5.80 -8.33
CA SER A 141 -5.97 -4.36 -8.15
C SER A 141 -5.55 -3.89 -6.75
N TYR A 142 -4.90 -2.74 -6.71
CA TYR A 142 -4.61 -1.99 -5.47
C TYR A 142 -5.48 -0.73 -5.36
N GLY A 143 -6.47 -0.55 -6.25
CA GLY A 143 -7.25 0.67 -6.37
C GLY A 143 -7.95 1.11 -5.07
N ALA A 144 -8.44 0.14 -4.29
CA ALA A 144 -9.09 0.40 -3.00
C ALA A 144 -8.11 0.78 -1.86
N ARG A 145 -6.80 0.55 -2.05
CA ARG A 145 -5.76 0.74 -1.03
C ARG A 145 -4.83 1.91 -1.34
N VAL A 146 -4.62 2.18 -2.62
CA VAL A 146 -3.73 3.23 -3.13
C VAL A 146 -4.58 4.28 -3.84
N PRO A 147 -4.77 5.48 -3.26
CA PRO A 147 -5.54 6.56 -3.89
C PRO A 147 -4.92 7.06 -5.20
N PRO A 148 -5.70 7.67 -6.11
CA PRO A 148 -5.21 8.14 -7.41
C PRO A 148 -3.91 8.96 -7.38
N ALA A 149 -3.80 9.95 -6.49
CA ALA A 149 -2.59 10.77 -6.36
C ALA A 149 -1.34 9.92 -6.03
N GLU A 150 -1.50 8.89 -5.20
CA GLU A 150 -0.41 8.01 -4.79
C GLU A 150 0.01 7.04 -5.89
N ARG A 151 -0.93 6.63 -6.76
CA ARG A 151 -0.60 5.80 -7.94
C ARG A 151 0.33 6.56 -8.89
N TRP A 152 0.08 7.84 -9.11
CA TRP A 152 0.97 8.70 -9.89
C TRP A 152 2.34 8.86 -9.22
N ALA A 153 2.38 9.05 -7.91
CA ALA A 153 3.63 9.14 -7.16
C ALA A 153 4.46 7.84 -7.30
N ILE A 154 3.83 6.67 -7.16
CA ILE A 154 4.49 5.36 -7.37
C ILE A 154 4.98 5.24 -8.83
N ALA A 155 4.16 5.59 -9.81
CA ALA A 155 4.55 5.52 -11.22
C ALA A 155 5.80 6.38 -11.51
N VAL A 156 5.88 7.58 -10.90
CA VAL A 156 7.07 8.43 -10.96
C VAL A 156 8.27 7.77 -10.27
N TYR A 157 8.07 7.15 -9.11
CA TYR A 157 9.16 6.45 -8.41
C TYR A 157 9.68 5.24 -9.21
N ILE A 158 8.82 4.50 -9.90
CA ILE A 158 9.24 3.44 -10.83
C ILE A 158 10.18 3.99 -11.91
N ARG A 159 9.96 5.21 -12.42
CA ARG A 159 10.90 5.86 -13.36
C ARG A 159 12.26 6.14 -12.73
N ALA A 160 12.28 6.57 -11.47
CA ALA A 160 13.52 6.76 -10.75
C ALA A 160 14.27 5.44 -10.54
N LEU A 161 13.56 4.34 -10.23
CA LEU A 161 14.16 3.00 -10.16
C LEU A 161 14.78 2.60 -11.51
N GLN A 162 14.06 2.78 -12.61
CA GLN A 162 14.57 2.50 -13.96
C GLN A 162 15.84 3.29 -14.28
N LEU A 163 15.85 4.59 -13.93
CA LEU A 163 17.01 5.46 -14.11
C LEU A 163 18.19 5.01 -13.24
N SER A 164 17.95 4.57 -12.00
CA SER A 164 19.02 4.13 -11.10
C SER A 164 19.86 2.96 -11.64
N GLN A 165 19.28 2.12 -12.51
CA GLN A 165 19.97 0.99 -13.13
C GLN A 165 20.46 1.27 -14.56
N HIS A 166 20.07 2.41 -15.16
CA HIS A 166 20.35 2.74 -16.57
C HIS A 166 20.83 4.19 -16.75
N ALA A 167 21.38 4.82 -15.71
CA ALA A 167 21.96 6.14 -15.83
C ALA A 167 23.29 6.04 -16.58
N HIS A 168 23.43 6.77 -17.68
CA HIS A 168 24.71 6.90 -18.37
C HIS A 168 25.47 8.11 -17.86
N VAL A 169 26.80 8.00 -17.76
CA VAL A 169 27.67 9.14 -17.36
C VAL A 169 27.50 10.34 -18.29
N SER A 170 27.13 10.09 -19.56
CA SER A 170 26.79 11.12 -20.53
C SER A 170 25.62 12.00 -20.11
N ASP A 171 24.69 11.46 -19.32
CA ASP A 171 23.44 12.12 -18.94
C ASP A 171 23.64 13.09 -17.76
N LEU A 172 24.80 13.01 -17.11
CA LEU A 172 25.16 13.82 -15.95
C LEU A 172 25.64 15.21 -16.37
N THR A 173 25.29 16.23 -15.60
CA THR A 173 25.87 17.57 -15.76
C THR A 173 27.38 17.57 -15.43
N PRO A 174 28.17 18.54 -15.91
CA PRO A 174 29.58 18.64 -15.55
C PRO A 174 29.82 18.62 -14.03
N THR A 175 28.98 19.30 -13.26
CA THR A 175 29.04 19.32 -11.79
C THR A 175 28.77 17.94 -11.19
N GLN A 176 27.76 17.22 -11.69
CA GLN A 176 27.46 15.85 -11.22
C GLN A 176 28.60 14.88 -11.57
N ARG A 177 29.18 14.98 -12.77
CA ARG A 177 30.34 14.17 -13.17
C ARG A 177 31.55 14.40 -12.27
N ALA A 178 31.78 15.65 -11.84
CA ALA A 178 32.88 15.98 -10.93
C ALA A 178 32.74 15.35 -9.54
N THR A 179 31.52 14.94 -9.14
CA THR A 179 31.27 14.25 -7.86
C THR A 179 31.38 12.73 -7.94
N LEU A 180 31.52 12.16 -9.14
CA LEU A 180 31.76 10.73 -9.28
C LEU A 180 33.14 10.42 -8.70
N VAL A 181 33.19 9.52 -7.72
CA VAL A 181 34.48 8.97 -7.26
C VAL A 181 35.10 8.28 -8.48
N PRO A 182 36.34 8.60 -8.87
CA PRO A 182 37.01 7.85 -9.93
C PRO A 182 37.00 6.36 -9.57
N PRO A 183 36.88 5.45 -10.56
CA PRO A 183 36.86 4.02 -10.27
C PRO A 183 38.05 3.68 -9.36
N MET A 184 37.80 2.89 -8.30
CA MET A 184 38.89 2.42 -7.46
C MET A 184 39.97 1.82 -8.35
N PRO A 185 41.26 2.14 -8.15
CA PRO A 185 42.32 1.57 -8.98
C PRO A 185 42.22 0.04 -8.95
N GLU A 186 42.15 -0.57 -10.13
CA GLU A 186 42.26 -2.01 -10.30
C GLU A 186 43.59 -2.47 -9.70
N GLY A 187 43.54 -3.11 -8.53
CA GLY A 187 44.71 -3.65 -7.87
C GLY A 187 44.83 -3.26 -6.41
N ARG A 188 44.31 -4.13 -5.54
CA ARG A 188 45.01 -4.48 -4.31
C ARG A 188 45.08 -6.02 -4.27
N PRO A 189 46.25 -6.61 -3.95
CA PRO A 189 46.50 -8.06 -4.01
C PRO A 189 45.51 -8.89 -3.19
#